data_AF-A0A0B1T7S3-F1
#
_entry.id   AF-A0A0B1T7S3-F1
#
_cell.length_a   1.000
_cell.length_b   1.000
_cell.length_c   1.000
_cell.angle_alpha   90.00
_cell.angle_beta   90.00
_cell.angle_gamma   90.00
#
_symmetry.space_group_name_H-M   'P 1'
#
loop_
_entity.id
_entity.type
_entity.pdbx_description
1 polymer ?
#
loop_
_entity_poly.entity_id
_entity_poly.type
_entity_poly.pdbx_seq_one_letter_code
_entity_poly.pdbx_strand_id
1 'polypeptide(L)'
;MEIGHVTFDQNLKRKMTRPRGAHATGPFFQLMAYQFGSFRIMVRFEVDCADFAAAKCPPVTVDASEALPEKKKAAENSNIEIVEYGEVPRDVPLQVLTTYPQGAGFPFFTWAQLFFTNATQEIVGWFKGTGDFGKPSFYTQQDISKMMKPLPYVTLSKVHDCLEKIHKFLTKNDPEFRCGLVWKGKNHLEIFAKVSFRVFM
;
A
#
# COMPACT_ATOMS: atom_id res chain seq x y z
N MET A 1 -12.94 -1.62 15.15
CA MET A 1 -11.98 -1.42 16.26
C MET A 1 -11.28 -0.12 15.99
N GLU A 2 -11.77 0.99 16.54
CA GLU A 2 -11.09 2.28 16.42
C GLU A 2 -9.93 2.29 17.41
N ILE A 3 -8.71 2.32 16.88
CA ILE A 3 -7.51 2.47 17.70
C ILE A 3 -7.49 3.93 18.15
N GLY A 4 -7.76 4.19 19.43
CA GLY A 4 -7.86 5.52 20.04
C GLY A 4 -6.55 6.33 20.09
N HIS A 5 -5.47 5.82 19.50
CA HIS A 5 -4.19 6.52 19.35
C HIS A 5 -3.79 6.54 17.88
N VAL A 6 -3.46 7.75 17.38
CA VAL A 6 -2.95 7.95 16.03
C VAL A 6 -1.61 7.21 15.90
N THR A 7 -1.48 6.29 14.94
CA THR A 7 -0.19 5.62 14.71
C THR A 7 0.88 6.63 14.29
N PHE A 8 2.16 6.30 14.46
CA PHE A 8 3.24 7.19 14.01
C PHE A 8 3.11 7.56 12.53
N ASP A 9 2.73 6.59 11.68
CA ASP A 9 2.48 6.82 10.26
C ASP A 9 1.32 7.80 10.05
N GLN A 10 0.19 7.62 10.75
CA GLN A 10 -0.94 8.54 10.62
C GLN A 10 -0.59 9.97 11.08
N ASN A 11 0.26 10.11 12.11
CA ASN A 11 0.72 11.42 12.56
C ASN A 11 1.64 12.07 11.51
N LEU A 12 2.56 11.30 10.91
CA LEU A 12 3.40 11.77 9.81
C LEU A 12 2.55 12.19 8.60
N LYS A 13 1.59 11.35 8.19
CA LYS A 13 0.67 11.62 7.07
C LYS A 13 -0.09 12.94 7.29
N ARG A 14 -0.63 13.18 8.49
CA ARG A 14 -1.32 14.44 8.82
C ARG A 14 -0.42 15.67 8.75
N LYS A 15 0.87 15.54 9.06
CA LYS A 15 1.84 16.65 8.99
C LYS A 15 2.33 16.92 7.56
N MET A 16 2.35 15.89 6.71
CA MET A 16 3.00 15.92 5.39
C MET A 16 2.03 16.00 4.21
N THR A 17 0.74 15.73 4.41
CA THR A 17 -0.24 15.65 3.33
C THR A 17 -1.38 16.65 3.55
N ARG A 18 -1.98 17.09 2.45
CA ARG A 18 -3.21 17.90 2.45
C ARG A 18 -4.22 17.24 1.52
N PRO A 19 -5.50 17.16 1.88
CA PRO A 19 -6.55 16.69 0.98
C PRO A 19 -6.60 17.54 -0.29
N ARG A 20 -6.89 16.90 -1.43
CA ARG A 20 -7.03 17.60 -2.71
C ARG A 20 -8.36 18.35 -2.85
N GLY A 21 -9.35 18.04 -2.03
CA GLY A 21 -10.65 18.73 -2.00
C GLY A 21 -11.31 18.63 -0.62
N ALA A 22 -12.22 19.55 -0.30
CA ALA A 22 -12.87 19.65 1.01
C ALA A 22 -13.61 18.37 1.44
N HIS A 23 -14.07 17.57 0.46
CA HIS A 23 -14.84 16.35 0.70
C HIS A 23 -14.03 15.06 0.52
N ALA A 24 -12.75 15.16 0.12
CA ALA A 24 -11.89 14.00 -0.06
C ALA A 24 -11.45 13.49 1.32
N THR A 25 -12.10 12.43 1.78
CA THR A 25 -11.81 11.77 3.06
C THR A 25 -11.54 10.28 2.85
N GLY A 26 -10.80 9.68 3.77
CA GLY A 26 -10.46 8.26 3.72
C GLY A 26 -9.20 7.95 2.89
N PRO A 27 -8.87 6.65 2.75
CA PRO A 27 -7.67 6.20 2.04
C PRO A 27 -7.85 6.30 0.52
N PHE A 28 -6.77 6.62 -0.17
CA PHE A 28 -6.69 6.49 -1.62
C PHE A 28 -6.01 5.15 -1.96
N PHE A 29 -6.59 4.37 -2.87
CA PHE A 29 -6.01 3.11 -3.32
C PHE A 29 -5.62 3.16 -4.79
N GLN A 30 -4.42 2.67 -5.09
CA GLN A 30 -3.98 2.42 -6.46
C GLN A 30 -4.06 0.92 -6.76
N LEU A 31 -4.46 0.60 -7.98
CA LEU A 31 -4.39 -0.73 -8.55
C LEU A 31 -3.27 -0.78 -9.58
N MET A 32 -2.51 -1.88 -9.56
CA MET A 32 -1.52 -2.16 -10.58
C MET A 32 -1.53 -3.64 -10.95
N ALA A 33 -1.17 -3.92 -12.19
CA ALA A 33 -0.97 -5.27 -12.69
C ALA A 33 0.40 -5.39 -13.32
N TYR A 34 1.14 -6.46 -12.99
CA TYR A 34 2.45 -6.73 -13.55
C TYR A 34 2.73 -8.24 -13.60
N GLN A 35 3.77 -8.60 -14.35
CA GLN A 35 4.29 -9.96 -14.43
C GLN A 35 5.49 -10.11 -13.48
N PHE A 36 5.45 -11.10 -12.57
CA PHE A 36 6.55 -11.44 -11.68
C PHE A 36 6.93 -12.92 -11.86
N GLY A 37 8.03 -13.15 -12.57
CA GLY A 37 8.40 -14.51 -13.01
C GLY A 37 7.29 -15.08 -13.89
N SER A 38 6.69 -16.21 -13.49
CA SER A 38 5.54 -16.82 -14.18
C SER A 38 4.16 -16.31 -13.71
N PHE A 39 4.09 -15.50 -12.65
CA PHE A 39 2.83 -15.03 -12.07
C PHE A 39 2.38 -13.67 -12.62
N ARG A 40 1.11 -13.59 -13.02
CA ARG A 40 0.42 -12.30 -13.20
C ARG A 40 -0.12 -11.85 -11.85
N ILE A 41 0.36 -10.73 -11.34
CA ILE A 41 -0.02 -10.20 -10.04
C ILE A 41 -0.83 -8.92 -10.23
N MET A 42 -1.95 -8.84 -9.51
CA MET A 42 -2.72 -7.62 -9.34
C MET A 42 -2.60 -7.17 -7.89
N VAL A 43 -2.10 -5.96 -7.67
CA VAL A 43 -1.88 -5.39 -6.34
C VAL A 43 -2.79 -4.19 -6.16
N ARG A 44 -3.49 -4.16 -5.02
CA ARG A 44 -4.15 -2.97 -4.49
C ARG A 44 -3.36 -2.49 -3.28
N PHE A 45 -2.94 -1.24 -3.27
CA PHE A 45 -2.22 -0.65 -2.14
C PHE A 45 -2.70 0.77 -1.87
N GLU A 46 -2.58 1.20 -0.62
CA GLU A 46 -2.87 2.58 -0.20
C GLU A 46 -1.75 3.51 -0.69
N VAL A 47 -2.12 4.60 -1.34
CA VAL A 47 -1.21 5.70 -1.65
C VAL A 47 -1.51 6.83 -0.69
N ASP A 48 -0.47 7.41 -0.12
CA ASP A 48 -0.63 8.42 0.92
C ASP A 48 -0.76 9.84 0.35
N CYS A 49 0.02 10.16 -0.68
CA CYS A 49 -0.14 11.39 -1.44
C CYS A 49 0.46 11.30 -2.84
N ALA A 50 0.27 12.37 -3.62
CA ALA A 50 0.86 12.53 -4.93
C ALA A 50 1.48 13.92 -5.05
N ASP A 51 2.63 14.00 -5.73
CA ASP A 51 3.37 15.27 -5.90
C ASP A 51 2.85 16.03 -7.13
N PHE A 52 1.75 16.74 -6.94
CA PHE A 52 1.15 17.58 -7.98
C PHE A 52 2.03 18.76 -8.40
N ALA A 53 2.95 19.21 -7.54
CA ALA A 53 3.88 20.28 -7.86
C ALA A 53 4.95 19.79 -8.85
N ALA A 54 5.49 18.59 -8.65
CA ALA A 54 6.40 17.96 -9.60
C ALA A 54 5.77 17.77 -10.99
N ALA A 55 4.47 17.47 -11.05
CA ALA A 55 3.71 17.35 -12.29
C ALA A 55 3.22 18.71 -12.86
N LYS A 56 3.63 19.84 -12.27
CA LYS A 56 3.21 21.21 -12.66
C LYS A 56 1.68 21.37 -12.76
N CYS A 57 0.94 20.64 -11.93
CA CYS A 57 -0.51 20.75 -11.90
C CYS A 57 -0.92 22.07 -11.24
N PRO A 58 -1.98 22.73 -11.74
CA PRO A 58 -2.50 23.92 -11.08
C PRO A 58 -2.95 23.59 -9.65
N PRO A 59 -2.68 24.47 -8.67
CA PRO A 59 -3.12 24.27 -7.31
C PRO A 59 -4.65 24.25 -7.27
N VAL A 60 -5.21 23.27 -6.56
CA VAL A 60 -6.65 23.18 -6.33
C VAL A 60 -6.99 24.03 -5.10
N THR A 61 -7.90 25.00 -5.25
CA THR A 61 -8.51 25.70 -4.12
C THR A 61 -9.47 24.74 -3.42
N VAL A 62 -8.94 24.00 -2.45
CA VAL A 62 -9.68 23.02 -1.63
C VAL A 62 -10.97 23.61 -1.04
N ASP A 63 -10.92 24.89 -0.67
CA ASP A 63 -12.01 25.64 -0.02
C ASP A 63 -13.09 26.14 -0.99
N ALA A 64 -12.85 26.09 -2.31
CA ALA A 64 -13.80 26.55 -3.34
C ALA A 64 -14.75 25.44 -3.83
N SER A 65 -14.60 24.22 -3.32
CA SER A 65 -15.45 23.08 -3.65
C SER A 65 -16.72 23.09 -2.77
N GLU A 66 -17.66 23.98 -3.06
CA GLU A 66 -18.86 24.15 -2.22
C GLU A 66 -19.89 23.01 -2.36
N ALA A 67 -19.85 22.26 -3.46
CA ALA A 67 -20.80 21.17 -3.74
C ALA A 67 -20.10 19.82 -3.94
N LEU A 68 -20.64 18.78 -3.30
CA LEU A 68 -20.23 17.40 -3.51
C LEU A 68 -20.61 16.97 -4.94
N PRO A 69 -19.70 16.32 -5.71
CA PRO A 69 -20.07 15.79 -7.02
C PRO A 69 -21.19 14.74 -6.91
N GLU A 70 -21.90 14.52 -8.02
CA GLU A 70 -23.05 13.63 -8.06
C GLU A 70 -22.67 12.19 -7.62
N LYS A 71 -23.50 11.63 -6.75
CA LYS A 71 -23.38 10.24 -6.30
C LYS A 71 -24.12 9.32 -7.27
N LYS A 72 -23.42 8.34 -7.82
CA LYS A 72 -23.99 7.27 -8.64
C LYS A 72 -23.91 5.94 -7.90
N LYS A 73 -24.90 5.06 -8.03
CA LYS A 73 -24.78 3.70 -7.47
C LYS A 73 -23.94 2.83 -8.40
N ALA A 74 -23.10 1.95 -7.84
CA ALA A 74 -22.36 0.97 -8.62
C ALA A 74 -23.33 -0.02 -9.29
N ALA A 75 -23.08 -0.37 -10.55
CA ALA A 75 -23.94 -1.27 -11.32
C ALA A 75 -23.95 -2.68 -10.72
N GLU A 76 -22.81 -3.12 -10.20
CA GLU A 76 -22.59 -4.48 -9.68
C GLU A 76 -23.03 -4.63 -8.21
N ASN A 77 -23.19 -3.52 -7.48
CA ASN A 77 -23.59 -3.54 -6.08
C ASN A 77 -24.29 -2.23 -5.68
N SER A 78 -25.62 -2.30 -5.52
CA SER A 78 -26.46 -1.14 -5.17
C SER A 78 -26.22 -0.55 -3.79
N ASN A 79 -25.42 -1.22 -2.93
CA ASN A 79 -25.00 -0.72 -1.63
C ASN A 79 -23.74 0.16 -1.70
N ILE A 80 -23.13 0.29 -2.89
CA ILE A 80 -21.94 1.12 -3.11
C ILE A 80 -22.36 2.38 -3.86
N GLU A 81 -22.07 3.54 -3.26
CA GLU A 81 -22.15 4.85 -3.92
C GLU A 81 -20.76 5.27 -4.41
N ILE A 82 -20.70 5.76 -5.64
CA ILE A 82 -19.49 6.21 -6.33
C ILE A 82 -19.64 7.70 -6.59
N VAL A 83 -18.57 8.45 -6.30
CA VAL A 83 -18.45 9.88 -6.61
C VAL A 83 -17.20 10.07 -7.47
N GLU A 84 -17.36 10.70 -8.62
CA GLU A 84 -16.25 10.97 -9.54
C GLU A 84 -15.63 12.33 -9.19
N TYR A 85 -14.42 12.30 -8.62
CA TYR A 85 -13.66 13.51 -8.24
C TYR A 85 -12.73 14.02 -9.37
N GLY A 86 -12.96 13.56 -10.61
CA GLY A 86 -12.17 13.91 -11.80
C GLY A 86 -10.97 13.00 -12.04
N GLU A 87 -10.16 13.35 -13.05
CA GLU A 87 -9.00 12.56 -13.46
C GLU A 87 -7.72 12.98 -12.71
N VAL A 88 -6.93 11.98 -12.32
CA VAL A 88 -5.57 12.19 -11.81
C VAL A 88 -4.59 12.11 -12.99
N PRO A 89 -3.69 13.08 -13.17
CA PRO A 89 -2.67 13.02 -14.21
C PRO A 89 -1.86 11.73 -14.12
N ARG A 90 -1.65 11.06 -15.26
CA ARG A 90 -1.01 9.73 -15.30
C ARG A 90 0.43 9.74 -14.79
N ASP A 91 1.13 10.86 -14.94
CA ASP A 91 2.55 10.99 -14.61
C ASP A 91 2.78 11.68 -13.26
N VAL A 92 1.75 11.81 -12.41
CA VAL A 92 1.94 12.38 -11.08
C VAL A 92 2.75 11.40 -10.21
N PRO A 93 3.86 11.83 -9.60
CA PRO A 93 4.63 10.96 -8.72
C PRO A 93 3.80 10.52 -7.52
N LEU A 94 3.64 9.21 -7.34
CA LEU A 94 2.96 8.64 -6.17
C LEU A 94 3.95 8.52 -5.01
N GLN A 95 3.48 8.90 -3.82
CA GLN A 95 4.26 8.96 -2.60
C GLN A 95 3.58 8.09 -1.53
N VAL A 96 4.37 7.21 -0.93
CA VAL A 96 3.98 6.44 0.25
C VAL A 96 4.77 6.94 1.46
N LEU A 97 4.15 6.92 2.63
CA LEU A 97 4.65 7.52 3.88
C LEU A 97 4.72 6.45 4.95
N THR A 98 5.87 6.34 5.61
CA THR A 98 6.07 5.38 6.69
C THR A 98 7.01 5.92 7.76
N THR A 99 7.04 5.25 8.90
CA THR A 99 7.94 5.53 10.01
C THR A 99 8.66 4.25 10.43
N TYR A 100 9.96 4.36 10.71
CA TYR A 100 10.76 3.25 11.25
C TYR A 100 11.29 3.65 12.64
N PRO A 101 10.61 3.24 13.73
CA PRO A 101 11.12 3.44 15.08
C PRO A 101 12.51 2.82 15.21
N GLN A 102 13.51 3.63 15.60
CA GLN A 102 14.91 3.20 15.74
C GLN A 102 15.55 2.61 14.47
N GLY A 103 14.98 2.89 13.29
CA GLY A 103 15.48 2.36 12.01
C GLY A 103 15.21 0.87 11.77
N ALA A 104 14.43 0.21 12.62
CA ALA A 104 14.12 -1.21 12.47
C ALA A 104 13.38 -1.48 11.15
N GLY A 105 13.92 -2.38 10.33
CA GLY A 105 13.31 -2.79 9.05
C GLY A 105 13.73 -1.96 7.83
N PHE A 106 14.31 -0.77 8.02
CA PHE A 106 14.97 -0.02 6.95
C PHE A 106 16.35 -0.64 6.65
N PRO A 107 16.78 -0.76 5.37
CA PRO A 107 16.09 -0.36 4.14
C PRO A 107 15.13 -1.42 3.55
N PHE A 108 15.06 -2.61 4.15
CA PHE A 108 14.40 -3.78 3.56
C PHE A 108 12.91 -3.60 3.28
N PHE A 109 12.15 -3.01 4.21
CA PHE A 109 10.71 -2.81 4.03
C PHE A 109 10.40 -1.72 3.01
N THR A 110 11.12 -0.59 3.05
CA THR A 110 11.02 0.46 2.03
C THR A 110 11.32 -0.08 0.64
N TRP A 111 12.37 -0.90 0.51
CA TRP A 111 12.71 -1.50 -0.77
C TRP A 111 11.58 -2.39 -1.30
N ALA A 112 11.02 -3.25 -0.44
CA ALA A 112 9.95 -4.17 -0.83
C ALA A 112 8.66 -3.41 -1.18
N GLN A 113 8.30 -2.40 -0.39
CA GLN A 113 7.14 -1.55 -0.63
C GLN A 113 7.25 -0.86 -1.98
N LEU A 114 8.35 -0.15 -2.24
CA LEU A 114 8.59 0.50 -3.53
C LEU A 114 8.64 -0.48 -4.70
N PHE A 115 9.26 -1.66 -4.53
CA PHE A 115 9.34 -2.67 -5.59
C PHE A 115 7.97 -3.23 -6.00
N PHE A 116 7.16 -3.65 -5.04
CA PHE A 116 5.87 -4.31 -5.34
C PHE A 116 4.73 -3.32 -5.64
N THR A 117 4.85 -2.07 -5.18
CA THR A 117 3.85 -1.03 -5.42
C THR A 117 4.20 -0.08 -6.56
N ASN A 118 5.44 -0.12 -7.08
CA ASN A 118 5.95 0.80 -8.11
C ASN A 118 5.62 2.28 -7.82
N ALA A 119 5.48 2.64 -6.54
CA ALA A 119 5.37 4.03 -6.13
C ALA A 119 6.68 4.75 -6.48
N THR A 120 6.59 6.03 -6.84
CA THR A 120 7.76 6.79 -7.31
C THR A 120 8.78 6.98 -6.19
N GLN A 121 8.30 7.19 -4.96
CA GLN A 121 9.15 7.39 -3.79
C GLN A 121 8.42 7.08 -2.49
N GLU A 122 9.20 6.79 -1.47
CA GLU A 122 8.74 6.60 -0.09
C GLU A 122 9.36 7.68 0.79
N ILE A 123 8.51 8.33 1.57
CA ILE A 123 8.91 9.33 2.56
C ILE A 123 8.98 8.64 3.91
N VAL A 124 10.16 8.67 4.50
CA VAL A 124 10.45 8.04 5.78
C VAL A 124 10.56 9.09 6.87
N GLY A 125 9.67 9.03 7.85
CA GLY A 125 9.74 9.81 9.08
C GLY A 125 10.63 9.13 10.11
N TRP A 126 11.75 9.76 10.45
CA TRP A 126 12.66 9.28 11.49
C TRP A 126 12.18 9.70 12.87
N PHE A 127 11.78 8.73 13.68
CA PHE A 127 11.27 8.97 15.02
C PHE A 127 12.37 9.50 15.96
N LYS A 128 12.07 10.56 16.72
CA LYS A 128 13.00 11.19 17.67
C LYS A 128 12.72 10.88 19.15
N GLY A 129 11.67 10.12 19.46
CA GLY A 129 11.09 10.06 20.80
C GLY A 129 9.86 10.98 20.90
N THR A 130 9.02 10.78 21.92
CA THR A 130 7.89 11.66 22.30
C THR A 130 6.83 11.98 21.25
N GLY A 131 6.76 11.23 20.14
CA GLY A 131 5.75 11.46 19.09
C GLY A 131 6.21 12.40 17.96
N ASP A 132 7.46 12.85 18.00
CA ASP A 132 8.02 13.76 17.00
C ASP A 132 8.95 13.07 16.00
N PHE A 133 9.09 13.72 14.83
CA PHE A 133 9.89 13.27 13.72
C PHE A 133 11.05 14.23 13.45
N GLY A 134 12.18 13.69 13.02
CA GLY A 134 13.20 14.46 12.33
C GLY A 134 12.73 14.97 10.98
N LYS A 135 13.63 15.63 10.26
CA LYS A 135 13.39 15.97 8.86
C LYS A 135 13.13 14.66 8.09
N PRO A 136 11.98 14.48 7.43
CA PRO A 136 11.71 13.27 6.67
C PRO A 136 12.71 13.11 5.53
N SER A 137 13.05 11.86 5.23
CA SER A 137 13.90 11.50 4.10
C SER A 137 13.06 10.98 2.95
N PHE A 138 13.45 11.33 1.73
CA PHE A 138 12.80 10.87 0.50
C PHE A 138 13.68 9.81 -0.13
N TYR A 139 13.08 8.70 -0.50
CA TYR A 139 13.81 7.59 -1.09
C TYR A 139 13.11 7.08 -2.33
N THR A 140 13.86 7.04 -3.44
CA THR A 140 13.44 6.33 -4.64
C THR A 140 13.86 4.86 -4.57
N GLN A 141 13.26 4.02 -5.41
CA GLN A 141 13.66 2.62 -5.52
C GLN A 141 15.15 2.46 -5.86
N GLN A 142 15.70 3.37 -6.67
CA GLN A 142 17.11 3.36 -7.05
C GLN A 142 18.02 3.68 -5.86
N ASP A 143 17.64 4.65 -5.03
CA ASP A 143 18.43 5.04 -3.86
C ASP A 143 18.46 3.94 -2.81
N ILE A 144 17.30 3.34 -2.53
CA ILE A 144 17.21 2.22 -1.58
C ILE A 144 17.96 1.00 -2.09
N SER A 145 17.89 0.70 -3.39
CA SER A 145 18.59 -0.45 -3.96
C SER A 145 20.11 -0.38 -3.76
N LYS A 146 20.70 0.82 -3.69
CA LYS A 146 22.13 1.01 -3.37
C LYS A 146 22.47 0.68 -1.91
N MET A 147 21.50 0.79 -1.01
CA MET A 147 21.65 0.51 0.43
C MET A 147 21.33 -0.95 0.79
N MET A 148 20.65 -1.69 -0.09
CA MET A 148 20.30 -3.09 0.11
C MET A 148 21.52 -4.01 -0.02
N LYS A 149 21.89 -4.68 1.09
CA LYS A 149 22.92 -5.72 1.12
C LYS A 149 22.42 -6.93 1.93
N PRO A 150 22.44 -8.16 1.39
CA PRO A 150 22.78 -8.53 0.01
C PRO A 150 21.73 -8.05 -1.01
N LEU A 151 22.09 -8.11 -2.31
CA LEU A 151 21.17 -7.75 -3.39
C LEU A 151 19.86 -8.54 -3.28
N PRO A 152 18.72 -7.90 -3.57
CA PRO A 152 17.39 -8.44 -3.26
C PRO A 152 16.98 -9.63 -4.14
N TYR A 153 17.77 -10.03 -5.14
CA TYR A 153 17.46 -11.17 -6.02
C TYR A 153 17.20 -12.47 -5.27
N VAL A 154 17.99 -12.75 -4.23
CA VAL A 154 17.78 -13.95 -3.39
C VAL A 154 16.44 -13.88 -2.68
N THR A 155 16.07 -12.69 -2.18
CA THR A 155 14.77 -12.45 -1.54
C THR A 155 13.62 -12.61 -2.54
N LEU A 156 13.75 -12.04 -3.74
CA LEU A 156 12.74 -12.17 -4.80
C LEU A 156 12.56 -13.62 -5.24
N SER A 157 13.64 -14.39 -5.38
CA SER A 157 13.55 -15.83 -5.68
C SER A 157 12.75 -16.57 -4.61
N LYS A 158 13.00 -16.28 -3.32
CA LYS A 158 12.23 -16.88 -2.22
C LYS A 158 10.75 -16.50 -2.25
N VAL A 159 10.42 -15.26 -2.63
CA VAL A 159 9.02 -14.83 -2.82
C VAL A 159 8.40 -15.62 -3.97
N HIS A 160 9.10 -15.76 -5.10
CA HIS A 160 8.62 -16.55 -6.24
C HIS A 160 8.38 -18.02 -5.86
N ASP A 161 9.33 -18.66 -5.18
CA ASP A 161 9.20 -20.05 -4.70
C ASP A 161 8.01 -20.21 -3.73
N CYS A 162 7.75 -19.19 -2.90
CA CYS A 162 6.60 -19.16 -2.01
C CYS A 162 5.28 -19.11 -2.80
N LEU A 163 5.18 -18.21 -3.78
CA LEU A 163 4.02 -18.10 -4.67
C LEU A 163 3.78 -19.40 -5.44
N GLU A 164 4.84 -20.05 -5.91
CA GLU A 164 4.73 -21.34 -6.59
C GLU A 164 4.19 -22.45 -5.68
N LYS A 165 4.66 -22.51 -4.42
CA LYS A 165 4.12 -23.44 -3.44
C LYS A 165 2.64 -23.14 -3.18
N ILE A 166 2.27 -21.88 -2.95
CA ILE A 166 0.87 -21.48 -2.73
C ILE A 166 0.00 -21.90 -3.91
N HIS A 167 0.45 -21.61 -5.14
CA HIS A 167 -0.27 -21.98 -6.35
C HIS A 167 -0.49 -23.50 -6.45
N LYS A 168 0.52 -24.31 -6.11
CA LYS A 168 0.42 -25.78 -6.04
C LYS A 168 -0.53 -26.27 -4.95
N PHE A 169 -0.73 -25.51 -3.86
CA PHE A 169 -1.71 -25.84 -2.80
C PHE A 169 -3.13 -25.42 -3.18
N LEU A 170 -3.31 -24.32 -3.92
CA LEU A 170 -4.59 -23.81 -4.41
C LEU A 170 -5.07 -24.58 -5.66
N THR A 171 -5.12 -25.92 -5.55
CA THR A 171 -5.48 -26.81 -6.66
C THR A 171 -6.94 -26.74 -7.08
N LYS A 172 -7.82 -26.25 -6.21
CA LYS A 172 -9.26 -26.15 -6.45
C LYS A 172 -9.69 -24.69 -6.45
N ASN A 173 -10.42 -24.31 -7.50
CA ASN A 173 -11.10 -23.02 -7.57
C ASN A 173 -12.40 -23.11 -6.76
N ASP A 174 -12.27 -23.22 -5.44
CA ASP A 174 -13.37 -23.33 -4.48
C ASP A 174 -13.38 -22.07 -3.58
N PRO A 175 -14.43 -21.23 -3.65
CA PRO A 175 -14.51 -20.01 -2.84
C PRO A 175 -14.64 -20.26 -1.33
N GLU A 176 -15.04 -21.47 -0.90
CA GLU A 176 -15.14 -21.86 0.51
C GLU A 176 -13.82 -22.45 1.05
N PHE A 177 -12.89 -22.80 0.14
CA PHE A 177 -11.55 -23.24 0.49
C PHE A 177 -10.67 -22.05 0.89
N ARG A 178 -10.15 -22.08 2.12
CA ARG A 178 -9.22 -21.06 2.61
C ARG A 178 -7.87 -21.68 2.90
N CYS A 179 -6.81 -21.00 2.45
CA CYS A 179 -5.44 -21.34 2.79
C CYS A 179 -4.86 -20.26 3.72
N GLY A 180 -4.31 -20.68 4.86
CA GLY A 180 -3.61 -19.82 5.81
C GLY A 180 -2.11 -20.01 5.70
N LEU A 181 -1.38 -18.90 5.57
CA LEU A 181 0.08 -18.88 5.60
C LEU A 181 0.52 -18.35 6.95
N VAL A 182 1.30 -19.12 7.70
CA VAL A 182 1.72 -18.78 9.06
C VAL A 182 3.24 -18.81 9.15
N TRP A 183 3.82 -17.66 9.49
CA TRP A 183 5.24 -17.53 9.78
C TRP A 183 5.43 -17.13 11.25
N LYS A 184 6.14 -17.98 12.00
CA LYS A 184 6.39 -17.81 13.45
C LYS A 184 7.83 -17.36 13.74
N GLY A 185 8.44 -16.60 12.83
CA GLY A 185 9.85 -16.18 12.94
C GLY A 185 10.86 -17.32 12.78
N LYS A 186 10.45 -18.47 12.23
CA LYS A 186 11.33 -19.62 11.94
C LYS A 186 11.75 -19.64 10.47
N ASN A 187 12.68 -20.52 10.12
CA ASN A 187 13.18 -20.66 8.75
C ASN A 187 12.14 -21.23 7.77
N HIS A 188 11.03 -21.77 8.27
CA HIS A 188 9.97 -22.36 7.46
C HIS A 188 8.65 -21.58 7.56
N LEU A 189 7.91 -21.60 6.47
CA LEU A 189 6.52 -21.12 6.38
C LEU A 189 5.58 -22.32 6.51
N GLU A 190 4.61 -22.23 7.40
CA GLU A 190 3.58 -23.25 7.58
C GLU A 190 2.36 -22.89 6.72
N ILE A 191 1.85 -23.86 5.95
CA ILE A 191 0.68 -23.69 5.07
C ILE A 191 -0.44 -24.58 5.60
N PHE A 192 -1.60 -23.99 5.92
CA PHE A 192 -2.76 -24.69 6.46
C PHE A 192 -3.95 -24.55 5.52
N ALA A 193 -4.62 -25.67 5.25
CA ALA A 193 -5.91 -25.65 4.56
C ALA A 193 -7.05 -25.67 5.58
N LYS A 194 -8.04 -24.78 5.41
CA LYS A 194 -9.28 -24.79 6.18
C LYS A 194 -10.45 -24.89 5.22
N VAL A 195 -11.24 -25.95 5.38
CA VAL A 195 -12.54 -26.10 4.70
C VAL A 195 -13.58 -25.48 5.62
N SER A 196 -14.24 -24.43 5.16
CA SER A 196 -15.34 -23.81 5.91
C SER A 196 -16.59 -24.66 5.68
N PHE A 197 -16.94 -25.56 6.59
CA PHE A 197 -18.27 -26.17 6.56
C PHE A 197 -19.27 -25.12 7.01
N ARG A 198 -20.18 -24.69 6.11
CA ARG A 198 -21.42 -24.03 6.54
C ARG A 198 -22.25 -25.05 7.29
N VAL A 199 -22.21 -24.99 8.61
CA VAL A 199 -23.26 -25.61 9.43
C VAL A 199 -24.47 -24.71 9.27
N PHE A 200 -25.44 -25.12 8.45
CA PHE A 200 -26.79 -24.59 8.55
C PHE A 200 -27.31 -24.99 9.94
N MET A 201 -27.51 -24.01 10.83
CA MET A 201 -28.47 -24.09 11.92
C MET A 201 -29.64 -23.18 11.58
#